data_AF-A0A349J2Y8-F1
#
_entry.id   AF-A0A349J2Y8-F1
#
_cell.length_a   1.000
_cell.length_b   1.000
_cell.length_c   1.000
_cell.angle_alpha   90.00
_cell.angle_beta   90.00
_cell.angle_gamma   90.00
#
_symmetry.space_group_name_H-M   'P 1'
#
loop_
_entity.id
_entity.type
_entity.pdbx_description
1 polymer ?
#
loop_
_entity_poly.entity_id
_entity_poly.type
_entity_poly.pdbx_seq_one_letter_code
_entity_poly.pdbx_strand_id
1 'polypeptide(L)'
;MLLRSFALSILLLLPALPEPAAANELAFKAFIKEIKQEAKKEGIARKHLKALDSLTPDPEVQRLAARQPEYVKPIWAYLTHMVTEERLRLGRRELRSREAFLSGLEEKYGVPRGILIAIWGVETNYGG
;
A
#
# COMPACT_ATOMS: atom_id res chain seq x y z
N MET A 1 0.23 -60.78 -24.78
CA MET A 1 0.19 -59.36 -25.22
C MET A 1 -1.24 -58.86 -25.11
N LEU A 2 -1.49 -57.86 -24.26
CA LEU A 2 -2.31 -56.67 -24.55
C LEU A 2 -2.47 -55.85 -23.25
N LEU A 3 -2.01 -54.60 -23.34
CA LEU A 3 -1.82 -53.60 -22.29
C LEU A 3 -3.13 -53.23 -21.57
N ARG A 4 -3.09 -53.08 -20.24
CA ARG A 4 -4.10 -52.33 -19.47
C ARG A 4 -3.66 -50.86 -19.40
N SER A 5 -4.48 -49.98 -19.98
CA SER A 5 -4.23 -48.55 -20.15
C SER A 5 -4.08 -47.80 -18.82
N PHE A 6 -3.01 -47.01 -18.70
CA PHE A 6 -2.87 -45.95 -17.69
C PHE A 6 -3.76 -44.76 -18.08
N ALA A 7 -4.72 -44.38 -17.25
CA ALA A 7 -5.48 -43.14 -17.41
C ALA A 7 -4.65 -41.97 -16.84
N LEU A 8 -4.03 -41.21 -17.74
CA LEU A 8 -3.32 -39.97 -17.41
C LEU A 8 -4.36 -38.88 -17.14
N SER A 9 -4.57 -38.51 -15.87
CA SER A 9 -5.38 -37.35 -15.51
C SER A 9 -4.62 -36.08 -15.86
N ILE A 10 -5.03 -35.43 -16.96
CA ILE A 10 -4.57 -34.10 -17.32
C ILE A 10 -5.22 -33.10 -16.35
N LEU A 11 -4.43 -32.54 -15.45
CA LEU A 11 -4.82 -31.37 -14.67
C LEU A 11 -4.90 -30.18 -15.64
N LEU A 12 -6.11 -29.85 -16.09
CA LEU A 12 -6.35 -28.64 -16.86
C LEU A 12 -6.02 -27.43 -16.00
N LEU A 13 -4.89 -26.79 -16.29
CA LEU A 13 -4.57 -25.45 -15.81
C LEU A 13 -5.48 -24.47 -16.56
N LEU A 14 -6.69 -24.24 -16.03
CA LEU A 14 -7.60 -23.23 -16.53
C LEU A 14 -6.94 -21.84 -16.35
N PRO A 15 -6.80 -21.04 -17.42
CA PRO A 15 -6.39 -19.65 -17.26
C PRO A 15 -7.47 -18.94 -16.43
N ALA A 16 -7.06 -18.18 -15.41
CA ALA A 16 -7.95 -17.32 -14.66
C ALA A 16 -8.61 -16.32 -15.64
N LEU A 17 -9.88 -16.55 -15.95
CA LEU A 17 -10.67 -15.60 -16.73
C LEU A 17 -10.77 -14.30 -15.91
N PRO A 18 -10.70 -13.13 -16.56
CA PRO A 18 -10.93 -11.87 -15.86
C PRO A 18 -12.30 -11.95 -15.18
N GLU A 19 -12.34 -11.73 -13.86
CA GLU A 19 -13.60 -11.72 -13.13
C GLU A 19 -14.50 -10.63 -13.71
N PRO A 20 -15.79 -10.93 -13.98
CA PRO A 20 -16.69 -9.95 -14.55
C PRO A 20 -16.79 -8.75 -13.59
N ALA A 21 -16.68 -7.53 -14.11
CA ALA A 21 -16.70 -6.29 -13.32
C ALA A 21 -17.91 -6.20 -12.36
N ALA A 22 -19.04 -6.81 -12.73
CA ALA A 22 -20.23 -6.91 -11.89
C ALA A 22 -20.03 -7.77 -10.61
N ALA A 23 -19.22 -8.83 -10.67
CA ALA A 23 -18.88 -9.65 -9.50
C ALA A 23 -18.03 -8.86 -8.50
N ASN A 24 -17.09 -8.04 -9.00
CA ASN A 24 -16.25 -7.17 -8.19
C ASN A 24 -17.08 -6.07 -7.50
N GLU A 25 -18.08 -5.49 -8.17
CA GLU A 25 -18.98 -4.51 -7.56
C GLU A 25 -19.86 -5.11 -6.44
N LEU A 26 -20.39 -6.31 -6.64
CA LEU A 26 -21.19 -7.02 -5.62
C LEU A 26 -20.33 -7.37 -4.40
N ALA A 27 -19.12 -7.89 -4.62
CA ALA A 27 -18.16 -8.18 -3.55
C ALA A 27 -17.78 -6.92 -2.77
N PHE A 28 -17.54 -5.81 -3.47
CA PHE A 28 -17.22 -4.54 -2.82
C PHE A 28 -18.38 -3.98 -1.98
N LYS A 29 -19.63 -4.07 -2.47
CA LYS A 29 -20.80 -3.67 -1.68
C LYS A 29 -20.96 -4.53 -0.42
N ALA A 30 -20.68 -5.83 -0.51
CA ALA A 30 -20.66 -6.72 0.66
C ALA A 30 -19.57 -6.30 1.65
N PHE A 31 -18.36 -6.05 1.18
CA PHE A 31 -17.25 -5.53 1.99
C PHE A 31 -17.60 -4.21 2.70
N ILE A 32 -18.17 -3.23 1.99
CA ILE A 32 -18.60 -1.97 2.60
C ILE A 32 -19.65 -2.19 3.69
N LYS A 33 -20.59 -3.12 3.50
CA LYS A 33 -21.58 -3.48 4.51
C LYS A 33 -20.93 -4.05 5.77
N GLU A 34 -19.96 -4.96 5.61
CA GLU A 34 -19.22 -5.57 6.71
C GLU A 34 -18.40 -4.52 7.47
N ILE A 35 -17.65 -3.67 6.76
CA ILE A 35 -16.87 -2.58 7.37
C ILE A 35 -17.77 -1.61 8.14
N LYS A 36 -18.95 -1.26 7.61
CA LYS A 36 -19.91 -0.40 8.31
C LYS A 36 -20.45 -1.05 9.59
N GLN A 37 -20.67 -2.36 9.57
CA GLN A 37 -21.11 -3.10 10.75
C GLN A 37 -20.01 -3.12 11.81
N GLU A 38 -18.77 -3.37 11.42
CA GLU A 38 -17.63 -3.40 12.33
C GLU A 38 -17.34 -2.02 12.92
N ALA A 39 -17.24 -0.99 12.09
CA ALA A 39 -17.04 0.38 12.55
C ALA A 39 -18.17 0.85 13.49
N LYS A 40 -19.41 0.39 13.29
CA LYS A 40 -20.51 0.67 14.22
C LYS A 40 -20.28 0.01 15.59
N LYS A 41 -19.77 -1.23 15.65
CA LYS A 41 -19.45 -1.90 16.92
C LYS A 41 -18.35 -1.17 17.67
N GLU A 42 -17.37 -0.64 16.94
CA GLU A 42 -16.29 0.22 17.45
C GLU A 42 -16.75 1.64 17.83
N GLY A 43 -18.07 1.93 17.80
CA GLY A 43 -18.62 3.20 18.26
C GLY A 43 -18.57 4.35 17.25
N ILE A 44 -18.22 4.09 15.99
CA ILE A 44 -18.21 5.13 14.95
C ILE A 44 -19.64 5.62 14.68
N ALA A 45 -19.85 6.92 14.86
CA ALA A 45 -21.17 7.53 14.69
C ALA A 45 -21.68 7.39 13.25
N ARG A 46 -22.99 7.16 13.11
CA ARG A 46 -23.67 6.94 11.81
C ARG A 46 -23.35 8.02 10.76
N LYS A 47 -23.16 9.28 11.19
CA LYS A 47 -22.82 10.39 10.29
C LYS A 47 -21.51 10.16 9.51
N HIS A 48 -20.52 9.49 10.12
CA HIS A 48 -19.24 9.17 9.47
C HIS A 48 -19.37 7.96 8.55
N LEU A 49 -20.18 6.97 8.94
CA LEU A 49 -20.42 5.78 8.11
C LEU A 49 -21.14 6.08 6.78
N LYS A 50 -21.82 7.23 6.68
CA LYS A 50 -22.42 7.69 5.42
C LYS A 50 -21.37 8.01 4.35
N ALA A 51 -20.13 8.31 4.72
CA ALA A 51 -19.05 8.55 3.76
C ALA A 51 -18.73 7.32 2.91
N LEU A 52 -19.11 6.12 3.37
CA LEU A 52 -18.89 4.86 2.67
C LEU A 52 -19.97 4.57 1.62
N ASP A 53 -21.10 5.28 1.62
CA ASP A 53 -22.26 4.97 0.76
C ASP A 53 -22.02 5.28 -0.72
N SER A 54 -21.15 6.25 -1.02
CA SER A 54 -20.83 6.68 -2.38
C SER A 54 -19.56 6.03 -2.93
N LEU A 55 -18.90 5.14 -2.19
CA LEU A 55 -17.68 4.51 -2.64
C LEU A 55 -17.97 3.47 -3.72
N THR A 56 -17.13 3.45 -4.74
CA THR A 56 -17.07 2.41 -5.76
C THR A 56 -15.67 1.81 -5.77
N PRO A 57 -15.51 0.56 -6.26
CA PRO A 57 -14.17 0.03 -6.51
C PRO A 57 -13.41 0.97 -7.44
N ASP A 58 -12.15 1.24 -7.11
CA ASP A 58 -11.21 1.92 -8.01
C ASP A 58 -10.35 0.85 -8.71
N PRO A 59 -10.52 0.63 -10.02
CA PRO A 59 -9.73 -0.34 -10.77
C PRO A 59 -8.22 -0.05 -10.73
N GLU A 60 -7.83 1.21 -10.60
CA GLU A 60 -6.42 1.61 -10.56
C GLU A 60 -5.76 1.18 -9.25
N VAL A 61 -6.48 1.30 -8.13
CA VAL A 61 -6.01 0.80 -6.82
C VAL A 61 -5.78 -0.72 -6.88
N GLN A 62 -6.71 -1.47 -7.48
CA GLN A 62 -6.55 -2.92 -7.64
C GLN A 62 -5.35 -3.27 -8.54
N ARG A 63 -5.20 -2.53 -9.66
CA ARG A 63 -4.10 -2.72 -10.61
C ARG A 63 -2.73 -2.43 -9.98
N LEU A 64 -2.63 -1.37 -9.18
CA LEU A 64 -1.42 -0.98 -8.47
C LEU A 64 -1.11 -1.94 -7.31
N ALA A 65 -2.11 -2.36 -6.53
CA ALA A 65 -1.92 -3.33 -5.45
C ALA A 65 -1.41 -4.70 -5.97
N ALA A 66 -1.86 -5.11 -7.15
CA ALA A 66 -1.42 -6.35 -7.79
C ALA A 66 0.02 -6.30 -8.34
N ARG A 67 0.67 -5.13 -8.37
CA ARG A 67 2.01 -4.94 -8.93
C ARG A 67 2.89 -4.18 -7.94
N GLN A 68 3.87 -4.86 -7.34
CA GLN A 68 4.88 -4.25 -6.47
C GLN A 68 6.23 -4.18 -7.21
N PRO A 69 6.45 -3.18 -8.09
CA PRO A 69 7.62 -3.09 -8.96
C PRO A 69 8.95 -2.93 -8.20
N GLU A 70 8.91 -2.61 -6.90
CA GLU A 70 10.06 -2.48 -6.02
C GLU A 70 10.86 -3.79 -5.92
N TYR A 71 10.21 -4.95 -6.05
CA TYR A 71 10.88 -6.26 -6.01
C TYR A 71 11.59 -6.64 -7.32
N VAL A 72 11.40 -5.87 -8.39
CA VAL A 72 11.91 -6.20 -9.74
C VAL A 72 13.13 -5.34 -10.11
N LYS A 73 13.39 -4.26 -9.38
CA LYS A 73 14.48 -3.32 -9.70
C LYS A 73 15.79 -3.72 -8.99
N PRO A 74 16.94 -3.62 -9.67
CA PRO A 74 18.23 -3.69 -8.98
C PRO A 74 18.32 -2.62 -7.89
N ILE A 75 18.94 -2.96 -6.75
CA ILE A 75 19.08 -2.06 -5.60
C ILE A 75 19.68 -0.69 -5.98
N TRP A 76 20.61 -0.66 -6.93
CA TRP A 76 21.23 0.58 -7.40
C TRP A 76 20.24 1.54 -8.08
N ALA A 77 19.27 1.01 -8.82
CA ALA A 77 18.21 1.82 -9.42
C ALA A 77 17.31 2.40 -8.34
N TYR A 78 16.96 1.60 -7.32
CA TYR A 78 16.19 2.07 -6.17
C TYR A 78 16.90 3.22 -5.44
N LEU A 79 18.19 3.05 -5.12
CA LEU A 79 19.00 4.07 -4.44
C LEU A 79 19.12 5.35 -5.26
N THR A 80 19.26 5.27 -6.58
CA THR A 80 19.33 6.45 -7.46
C THR A 80 18.04 7.28 -7.43
N HIS A 81 16.88 6.64 -7.26
CA HIS A 81 15.60 7.34 -7.11
C HIS A 81 15.37 7.85 -5.68
N MET A 82 15.91 7.15 -4.68
CA MET A 82 15.69 7.47 -3.26
C MET A 82 16.71 8.45 -2.69
N VAL A 83 17.90 8.55 -3.25
CA VAL A 83 18.96 9.46 -2.79
C VAL A 83 19.28 10.44 -3.91
N THR A 84 18.54 11.54 -3.94
CA THR A 84 18.74 12.63 -4.91
C THR A 84 19.35 13.85 -4.24
N GLU A 85 20.12 14.64 -4.97
CA GLU A 85 20.70 15.90 -4.46
C GLU A 85 19.62 16.84 -3.92
N GLU A 86 18.47 16.89 -4.58
CA GLU A 86 17.36 17.71 -4.12
C GLU A 86 16.82 17.23 -2.77
N ARG A 87 16.61 15.92 -2.59
CA ARG A 87 16.17 15.36 -1.31
C ARG A 87 17.21 15.59 -0.22
N LEU A 88 18.51 15.47 -0.52
CA LEU A 88 19.58 15.78 0.44
C LEU A 88 19.60 17.26 0.84
N ARG A 89 19.38 18.18 -0.12
CA ARG A 89 19.30 19.62 0.12
C ARG A 89 18.10 19.97 0.99
N LEU A 90 16.92 19.46 0.64
CA LEU A 90 15.67 19.66 1.39
C LEU A 90 15.79 19.04 2.79
N GLY A 91 16.29 17.81 2.92
CA GLY A 91 16.46 17.14 4.20
C GLY A 91 17.37 17.90 5.16
N ARG A 92 18.50 18.43 4.66
CA ARG A 92 19.38 19.30 5.46
C ARG A 92 18.70 20.59 5.89
N ARG A 93 17.85 21.18 5.04
CA ARG A 93 17.05 22.36 5.38
C ARG A 93 16.05 22.04 6.48
N GLU A 94 15.24 20.99 6.29
CA GLU A 94 14.20 20.60 7.24
C GLU A 94 14.80 20.24 8.61
N LEU A 95 15.90 19.48 8.61
CA LEU A 95 16.64 19.12 9.81
C LEU A 95 17.05 20.35 10.63
N ARG A 96 17.60 21.38 9.97
CA ARG A 96 17.97 22.64 10.65
C ARG A 96 16.74 23.43 11.11
N SER A 97 15.73 23.57 10.26
CA SER A 97 14.54 24.37 10.58
C SER A 97 13.72 23.82 11.76
N ARG A 98 13.87 22.53 12.07
CA ARG A 98 13.11 21.81 13.09
C ARG A 98 13.99 21.23 14.19
N GLU A 99 15.18 21.78 14.38
CA GLU A 99 16.19 21.21 15.27
C GLU A 99 15.67 20.99 16.69
N ALA A 100 15.01 21.98 17.30
CA ALA A 100 14.49 21.86 18.65
C ALA A 100 13.41 20.77 18.77
N PHE A 101 12.49 20.72 17.81
CA PHE A 101 11.44 19.70 17.77
C PHE A 101 12.03 18.30 17.61
N LEU A 102 12.93 18.12 16.64
CA LEU A 102 13.56 16.83 16.36
C LEU A 102 14.48 16.38 17.50
N SER A 103 15.17 17.31 18.18
CA SER A 103 15.97 17.00 19.36
C SER A 103 15.10 16.50 20.50
N GLY A 104 13.94 17.13 20.73
CA GLY A 104 12.98 16.64 21.73
C GLY A 104 12.41 15.26 21.39
N LEU A 105 12.20 14.95 20.10
CA LEU A 105 11.82 13.60 19.69
C LEU A 105 12.96 12.59 19.89
N GLU A 106 14.19 12.96 19.56
CA GLU A 106 15.37 12.12 19.74
C GLU A 106 15.59 11.82 21.23
N GLU A 107 15.46 12.80 22.11
CA GLU A 107 15.55 12.61 23.57
C GLU A 107 14.43 11.71 24.09
N LYS A 108 13.19 11.94 23.64
CA LYS A 108 12.02 11.20 24.13
C LYS A 108 11.97 9.75 23.64
N TYR A 109 12.37 9.50 22.40
CA TYR A 109 12.17 8.21 21.73
C TYR A 109 13.48 7.47 21.41
N GLY A 110 14.65 8.10 21.59
CA GLY A 110 15.95 7.49 21.31
C GLY A 110 16.25 7.29 19.81
N VAL A 111 15.44 7.89 18.92
CA VAL A 111 15.61 7.76 17.47
C VAL A 111 16.42 8.96 16.95
N PRO A 112 17.57 8.76 16.29
CA PRO A 112 18.36 9.86 15.77
C PRO A 112 17.54 10.73 14.81
N ARG A 113 17.59 12.05 15.00
CA ARG A 113 16.84 13.01 14.17
C ARG A 113 17.05 12.84 12.66
N GLY A 114 18.24 12.39 12.25
CA GLY A 114 18.56 12.10 10.86
C GLY A 114 17.71 10.99 10.25
N ILE A 115 17.35 9.97 11.04
CA ILE A 115 16.46 8.88 10.61
C ILE A 115 15.03 9.40 10.42
N LEU A 116 14.53 10.21 11.35
CA LEU A 116 13.20 10.81 11.25
C LEU A 116 13.07 11.67 9.98
N ILE A 117 14.08 12.50 9.70
CA ILE A 117 14.15 13.31 8.48
C ILE A 117 14.28 12.44 7.22
N ALA A 118 15.05 11.36 7.25
CA ALA A 118 15.20 10.47 6.11
C ALA A 118 13.88 9.78 5.74
N ILE A 119 13.16 9.25 6.73
CA ILE A 119 11.84 8.62 6.52
C ILE A 119 10.88 9.63 5.91
N TRP A 120 10.75 10.82 6.52
CA TRP A 120 9.83 11.84 6.01
C TRP A 120 10.12 12.26 4.55
N GLY A 121 11.40 12.35 4.19
CA GLY A 121 11.83 12.65 2.83
C GLY A 121 11.54 11.55 1.81
N VAL A 122 11.61 10.28 2.22
CA VAL A 122 11.27 9.13 1.37
C VAL A 122 9.76 9.02 1.17
N GLU A 123 8.98 9.15 2.25
CA GLU A 123 7.53 8.92 2.22
C GLU A 123 6.75 10.02 1.49
N THR A 124 7.14 11.28 1.67
CA THR A 124 6.30 12.42 1.22
C THR A 124 7.10 13.60 0.66
N ASN A 125 8.41 13.43 0.43
CA ASN A 125 9.28 14.55 0.05
C ASN A 125 9.13 15.77 0.98
N TYR A 126 9.04 15.52 2.28
CA TYR A 126 8.82 16.55 3.30
C TYR A 126 7.44 17.25 3.24
N GLY A 127 6.42 16.57 2.70
CA GLY A 127 5.04 17.07 2.55
C GLY A 127 4.77 17.86 1.26
N GLY A 128 5.59 17.64 0.23
CA GLY A 128 5.40 18.21 -1.11
C GLY A 128 4.46 17.42 -2.00
#